data_AF-W7BTB4-F1
#
_entry.id   AF-W7BTB4-F1
#
_cell.length_a   1.000
_cell.length_b   1.000
_cell.length_c   1.000
_cell.angle_alpha   90.00
_cell.angle_beta   90.00
_cell.angle_gamma   90.00
#
_symmetry.space_group_name_H-M   'P 1'
#
loop_
_entity.id
_entity.type
_entity.pdbx_description
1 polymer ?
#
loop_
_entity_poly.entity_id
_entity_poly.type
_entity_poly.pdbx_seq_one_letter_code
_entity_poly.pdbx_strand_id
1 'polypeptide(L)'
;MLGFTIMTEIPSALFFAAGDYHHHIGANIWAGRDLPKLADDETGLAYFTIKTADIEKLQAYLIQQGIAFQEKDDDILVEDPNGIKLRITEHR
;
A
#
# COMPACT_ATOMS: atom_id res chain seq x y z
N MET A 1 3.07 4.81 -7.65
CA MET A 1 3.52 4.02 -6.48
C MET A 1 3.76 4.98 -5.33
N LEU A 2 3.46 4.60 -4.08
CA LEU A 2 3.50 5.45 -2.88
C LEU A 2 4.94 5.88 -2.46
N GLY A 3 5.76 6.36 -3.41
CA GLY A 3 7.17 6.68 -3.21
C GLY A 3 8.13 5.49 -3.25
N PHE A 4 7.63 4.27 -3.45
CA PHE A 4 8.46 3.08 -3.62
C PHE A 4 8.99 2.94 -5.05
N THR A 5 10.14 2.28 -5.17
CA THR A 5 10.73 1.82 -6.43
C THR A 5 10.54 0.30 -6.57
N ILE A 6 10.23 -0.17 -7.78
CA ILE A 6 10.23 -1.60 -8.10
C ILE A 6 11.69 -2.07 -8.19
N MET A 7 12.07 -2.98 -7.30
CA MET A 7 13.42 -3.56 -7.27
C MET A 7 13.52 -4.81 -8.13
N THR A 8 12.45 -5.60 -8.17
CA THR A 8 12.41 -6.83 -8.96
C THR A 8 10.98 -7.10 -9.37
N GLU A 9 10.81 -7.48 -10.63
CA GLU A 9 9.55 -7.91 -11.21
C GLU A 9 9.74 -9.27 -11.86
N ILE A 10 8.90 -10.22 -11.46
CA ILE A 10 8.80 -11.56 -12.06
C ILE A 10 7.33 -11.85 -12.35
N PRO A 11 6.99 -12.82 -13.23
CA PRO A 11 5.62 -13.00 -13.70
C PRO A 11 4.54 -13.16 -12.61
N SER A 12 4.92 -13.64 -11.42
CA SER A 12 4.02 -13.89 -10.30
C SER A 12 4.26 -12.98 -9.08
N ALA A 13 5.25 -12.09 -9.10
CA ALA A 13 5.58 -11.27 -7.94
C ALA A 13 6.28 -9.95 -8.27
N LEU A 14 6.05 -8.96 -7.39
CA LEU A 14 6.71 -7.66 -7.38
C LEU A 14 7.39 -7.46 -6.03
N PHE A 15 8.60 -6.91 -6.07
CA PHE A 15 9.37 -6.53 -4.89
C PHE A 15 9.69 -5.04 -4.96
N PHE A 16 9.39 -4.31 -3.89
CA PHE A 16 9.56 -2.86 -3.86
C PHE A 16 10.15 -2.35 -2.54
N ALA A 17 10.90 -1.27 -2.65
CA ALA A 17 11.61 -0.65 -1.53
C ALA A 17 11.61 0.88 -1.64
N ALA A 18 11.86 1.51 -0.49
CA ALA A 18 12.09 2.94 -0.38
C ALA A 18 13.61 3.13 -0.28
N GLY A 19 14.20 3.92 -1.18
CA GLY A 19 15.66 4.00 -1.31
C GLY A 19 16.24 2.83 -2.12
N ASP A 20 17.44 2.37 -1.74
CA ASP A 20 18.26 1.39 -2.46
C ASP A 20 18.33 0.01 -1.77
N TYR A 21 17.48 -0.23 -0.75
CA TYR A 21 17.41 -1.53 -0.07
C TYR A 21 16.88 -2.64 -1.00
N HIS A 22 17.27 -3.89 -0.72
CA HIS A 22 16.95 -5.05 -1.57
C HIS A 22 15.44 -5.24 -1.81
N HIS A 23 14.61 -5.16 -0.77
CA HIS A 23 13.15 -4.93 -0.86
C HIS A 23 12.56 -4.76 0.55
N HIS A 24 11.52 -3.94 0.71
CA HIS A 24 10.75 -3.86 1.96
C HIS A 24 9.47 -4.67 1.90
N ILE A 25 8.83 -4.72 0.73
CA ILE A 25 7.54 -5.37 0.53
C ILE A 25 7.66 -6.25 -0.71
N GLY A 26 7.20 -7.50 -0.56
CA GLY A 26 6.94 -8.42 -1.66
C GLY A 26 5.43 -8.60 -1.81
N ALA A 27 4.93 -8.51 -3.03
CA ALA A 27 3.55 -8.84 -3.38
C ALA A 27 3.58 -9.97 -4.41
N ASN A 28 2.79 -11.01 -4.21
CA ASN A 28 2.73 -12.16 -5.11
C ASN A 28 1.31 -12.61 -5.39
N ILE A 29 1.12 -13.26 -6.53
CA ILE A 29 -0.11 -13.96 -6.86
C ILE A 29 -0.06 -15.31 -6.17
N TRP A 30 -0.97 -15.53 -5.21
CA TRP A 30 -1.05 -16.79 -4.47
C TRP A 30 -2.28 -17.62 -4.87
N ALA A 31 -3.48 -17.09 -4.62
CA ALA A 31 -4.73 -17.82 -4.85
C ALA A 31 -5.27 -17.73 -6.29
N GLY A 32 -4.77 -16.79 -7.10
CA GLY A 32 -5.21 -16.61 -8.49
C GLY A 32 -5.21 -15.14 -8.92
N ARG A 33 -5.58 -14.89 -10.18
CA ARG A 33 -5.79 -13.56 -10.76
C ARG A 33 -7.28 -13.23 -10.76
N ASP A 34 -7.61 -11.93 -10.77
CA ASP A 34 -8.98 -11.44 -10.91
C ASP A 34 -9.95 -11.98 -9.85
N LEU A 35 -9.41 -12.24 -8.64
CA LEU A 35 -10.22 -12.61 -7.50
C LEU A 35 -10.98 -11.38 -6.96
N PRO A 36 -12.18 -11.58 -6.39
CA PRO A 36 -12.87 -10.50 -5.69
C PRO A 36 -12.02 -9.99 -4.52
N LYS A 37 -12.26 -8.75 -4.11
CA LYS A 37 -11.65 -8.22 -2.88
C LYS A 37 -11.99 -9.11 -1.70
N LEU A 38 -11.09 -9.17 -0.72
CA LEU A 38 -11.31 -9.90 0.52
C LEU A 38 -12.56 -9.36 1.24
N ALA A 39 -13.43 -10.24 1.74
CA ALA A 39 -14.57 -9.83 2.56
C ALA A 39 -14.11 -9.43 3.97
N ASP A 40 -14.84 -8.52 4.63
CA ASP A 40 -14.44 -7.98 5.94
C ASP A 40 -14.44 -9.05 7.07
N ASP A 41 -15.14 -10.18 6.89
CA ASP A 41 -15.22 -11.30 7.83
C ASP A 41 -14.24 -12.44 7.53
N GLU A 42 -13.43 -12.33 6.47
CA GLU A 42 -12.41 -13.31 6.14
C GLU A 42 -11.12 -13.11 6.94
N THR A 43 -10.44 -14.22 7.26
CA THR A 43 -9.14 -14.16 7.94
C THR A 43 -8.06 -13.72 6.94
N GLY A 44 -7.30 -12.68 7.28
CA GLY A 44 -6.23 -12.17 6.43
C GLY A 44 -5.40 -11.08 7.10
N LEU A 45 -4.61 -10.38 6.29
CA LEU A 45 -3.86 -9.21 6.74
C LEU A 45 -4.84 -8.09 7.09
N ALA A 46 -4.86 -7.68 8.36
CA ALA A 46 -5.75 -6.62 8.82
C ALA A 46 -5.41 -5.26 8.17
N TYR A 47 -4.13 -4.87 8.26
CA TYR A 47 -3.54 -3.72 7.58
C TYR A 47 -2.02 -3.75 7.76
N PHE A 48 -1.30 -2.90 7.03
CA PHE A 48 0.08 -2.54 7.37
C PHE A 48 0.27 -1.02 7.40
N THR A 49 1.34 -0.57 8.05
CA THR A 49 1.63 0.85 8.21
C THR A 49 2.81 1.31 7.36
N ILE A 50 2.62 2.41 6.63
CA ILE A 50 3.70 3.16 5.97
C ILE A 50 3.95 4.43 6.78
N LYS A 51 5.18 4.59 7.26
CA LYS A 51 5.60 5.85 7.90
C LYS A 51 6.29 6.72 6.86
N THR A 52 5.86 7.97 6.72
CA THR A 52 6.42 8.94 5.77
C THR A 52 6.81 10.22 6.48
N ALA A 53 7.91 10.86 6.07
CA ALA A 53 8.29 12.17 6.58
C ALA A 53 7.47 13.32 5.97
N ASP A 54 6.64 13.02 4.97
CA ASP A 54 5.86 14.01 4.23
C ASP A 54 4.50 13.40 3.88
N ILE A 55 3.56 13.48 4.83
CA ILE A 55 2.22 12.92 4.68
C ILE A 55 1.37 13.78 3.72
N GLU A 56 1.57 15.10 3.74
CA GLU A 56 0.88 16.06 2.87
C GLU A 56 1.18 15.81 1.39
N LYS A 57 2.45 15.56 1.03
CA LYS A 57 2.82 15.21 -0.34
C LYS A 57 2.19 13.90 -0.79
N LEU A 58 2.08 12.91 0.10
CA LEU A 58 1.44 11.65 -0.22
C LEU A 58 -0.07 11.84 -0.42
N GLN A 59 -0.72 12.66 0.41
CA GLN A 59 -2.11 13.02 0.27
C GLN A 59 -2.39 13.73 -1.07
N ALA A 60 -1.57 14.72 -1.44
CA ALA A 60 -1.67 15.41 -2.72
C ALA A 60 -1.52 14.44 -3.91
N TYR A 61 -0.60 13.47 -3.80
CA TYR A 61 -0.44 12.42 -4.80
C TYR A 61 -1.69 11.53 -4.90
N LEU A 62 -2.28 11.09 -3.79
CA LEU A 62 -3.51 10.28 -3.79
C LEU A 62 -4.67 11.03 -4.48
N ILE A 63 -4.84 12.32 -4.17
CA ILE A 63 -5.85 13.18 -4.82
C ILE A 63 -5.59 13.27 -6.32
N GLN A 64 -4.34 13.52 -6.74
CA GLN A 64 -3.97 13.62 -8.15
C GLN A 64 -4.27 12.33 -8.92
N GLN A 65 -4.09 11.17 -8.28
CA GLN A 65 -4.38 9.87 -8.88
C GLN A 65 -5.87 9.47 -8.79
N GLY A 66 -6.71 10.27 -8.12
CA GLY A 66 -8.12 9.93 -7.89
C GLY A 66 -8.33 8.74 -6.96
N ILE A 67 -7.35 8.44 -6.09
CA ILE A 67 -7.42 7.33 -5.14
C ILE A 67 -8.15 7.82 -3.89
N ALA A 68 -9.22 7.12 -3.51
CA ALA A 68 -9.96 7.43 -2.30
C ALA A 68 -9.16 7.06 -1.05
N PHE A 69 -9.22 7.92 -0.05
CA PHE A 69 -8.64 7.69 1.27
C PHE A 69 -9.52 8.33 2.35
N GLN A 70 -9.33 7.92 3.60
CA GLN A 70 -10.01 8.48 4.76
C GLN A 70 -8.96 9.12 5.67
N GLU A 71 -9.22 10.33 6.12
CA GLU A 71 -8.45 10.96 7.19
C GLU A 71 -9.02 10.52 8.54
N LYS A 72 -8.15 10.09 9.44
CA LYS A 72 -8.53 9.72 10.81
C LYS A 72 -7.43 10.17 11.76
N ASP A 73 -7.77 11.10 12.65
CA ASP A 73 -6.82 11.76 13.54
C ASP A 73 -5.66 12.39 12.71
N ASP A 74 -4.42 11.94 12.92
CA ASP A 74 -3.22 12.38 12.17
C ASP A 74 -2.81 11.39 11.06
N ASP A 75 -3.67 10.40 10.74
CA ASP A 75 -3.36 9.33 9.82
C ASP A 75 -4.24 9.34 8.57
N ILE A 76 -3.71 8.72 7.51
CA ILE A 76 -4.46 8.46 6.28
C ILE A 76 -4.68 6.95 6.15
N LEU A 77 -5.93 6.54 5.92
CA LEU A 77 -6.31 5.17 5.62
C LEU A 77 -6.62 5.03 4.12
N VAL A 78 -5.97 4.08 3.47
CA VAL A 78 -6.15 3.76 2.04
C VAL A 78 -6.47 2.28 1.91
N GLU A 79 -7.33 1.92 0.96
CA GLU A 79 -7.59 0.52 0.60
C GLU A 79 -7.02 0.27 -0.81
N ASP A 80 -6.27 -0.82 -0.96
CA ASP A 80 -5.80 -1.25 -2.28
C ASP A 80 -6.92 -1.96 -3.08
N PRO A 81 -6.72 -2.22 -4.38
CA PRO A 81 -7.74 -2.89 -5.20
C PRO A 81 -8.15 -4.30 -4.72
N ASN A 82 -7.35 -4.95 -3.88
CA ASN A 82 -7.62 -6.28 -3.33
C ASN A 82 -8.30 -6.24 -1.96
N GLY A 83 -8.59 -5.04 -1.42
CA GLY A 83 -9.16 -4.86 -0.08
C GLY A 83 -8.13 -4.80 1.05
N ILE A 84 -6.82 -4.78 0.73
CA ILE A 84 -5.78 -4.64 1.74
C ILE A 84 -5.76 -3.20 2.24
N LYS A 85 -5.88 -3.04 3.54
CA LYS A 85 -5.89 -1.73 4.20
C LYS A 85 -4.45 -1.26 4.48
N LEU A 86 -4.18 0.00 4.19
CA LEU A 86 -2.92 0.68 4.46
C LEU A 86 -3.20 1.83 5.42
N ARG A 87 -2.41 1.92 6.48
CA ARG A 87 -2.37 3.08 7.37
C ARG A 87 -1.10 3.87 7.09
N ILE A 88 -1.23 5.14 6.76
CA ILE A 88 -0.11 6.05 6.54
C ILE A 88 -0.04 6.97 7.74
N THR A 89 1.13 7.07 8.36
CA THR A 89 1.37 7.96 9.48
C THR A 89 2.60 8.83 9.22
N GLU A 90 2.68 9.96 9.90
CA GLU A 90 3.89 10.78 9.87
C GLU A 90 5.05 10.11 10.62
N HIS A 91 6.27 10.25 10.08
CA HIS A 91 7.51 9.82 10.70
C HIS A 91 8.11 11.00 11.46
N ARG A 92 7.84 11.07 12.76
CA ARG A 92 8.45 12.05 13.67
C ARG A 92 9.90 11.72 13.97
#